data_AF-C1CZR9-F1
#
_entry.id   AF-C1CZR9-F1
#
_cell.length_a   1.000
_cell.length_b   1.000
_cell.length_c   1.000
_cell.angle_alpha   90.00
_cell.angle_beta   90.00
_cell.angle_gamma   90.00
#
_symmetry.space_group_name_H-M   'P 1'
#
loop_
_entity.id
_entity.type
_entity.pdbx_description
1 polymer ?
#
loop_
_entity_poly.entity_id
_entity_poly.type
_entity_poly.pdbx_seq_one_letter_code
_entity_poly.pdbx_strand_id
1 'polypeptide(L)'
;MTYMHHPSEMSADVHAVVTAAQELRAAKEFLQSGHLIKGVQRHERAKRELYQASHTLMTSGAGQPGFQSAQQTELFTTFLLALADFRGAYEQRRANSTDSQAASALVKAIKNVIGELGHIERKLN
;
A
#
# COMPACT_ATOMS: atom_id res chain seq x y z
N MET A 1 -20.79 23.49 9.68
CA MET A 1 -19.86 23.64 8.55
C MET A 1 -19.90 22.34 7.76
N THR A 2 -20.36 22.42 6.53
CA THR A 2 -20.56 21.27 5.64
C THR A 2 -19.24 20.98 4.95
N TYR A 3 -18.58 19.88 5.30
CA TYR A 3 -17.44 19.38 4.53
C TYR A 3 -18.00 18.62 3.33
N MET A 4 -18.07 19.29 2.18
CA MET A 4 -18.27 18.62 0.90
C MET A 4 -16.98 17.90 0.53
N HIS A 5 -16.83 16.65 0.98
CA HIS A 5 -15.82 15.74 0.45
C HIS A 5 -16.06 15.60 -1.05
N HIS A 6 -15.15 16.16 -1.84
CA HIS A 6 -15.18 16.03 -3.28
C HIS A 6 -14.88 14.57 -3.66
N PRO A 7 -15.71 13.92 -4.50
CA PRO A 7 -15.43 12.56 -4.99
C PRO A 7 -14.12 12.45 -5.79
N SER A 8 -13.54 13.59 -6.19
CA SER A 8 -12.27 13.73 -6.90
C SER A 8 -11.05 13.38 -6.05
N GLU A 9 -11.07 13.68 -4.74
CA GLU A 9 -9.92 13.47 -3.84
C GLU A 9 -9.76 11.99 -3.46
N MET A 10 -10.88 11.28 -3.33
CA MET A 10 -10.91 9.84 -3.09
C MET A 10 -10.21 9.06 -4.22
N SER A 11 -10.41 9.50 -5.47
CA SER A 11 -9.72 8.94 -6.63
C SER A 11 -8.21 9.19 -6.57
N ALA A 12 -7.77 10.34 -6.05
CA ALA A 12 -6.36 10.71 -6.02
C ALA A 12 -5.59 9.92 -4.95
N ASP A 13 -6.16 9.79 -3.75
CA ASP A 13 -5.54 9.05 -2.64
C ASP A 13 -5.41 7.55 -2.96
N VAL A 14 -6.47 6.95 -3.52
CA VAL A 14 -6.44 5.55 -3.96
C VAL A 14 -5.43 5.36 -5.09
N HIS A 15 -5.40 6.27 -6.06
CA HIS A 15 -4.40 6.23 -7.13
C HIS A 15 -2.97 6.34 -6.58
N ALA A 16 -2.72 7.20 -5.59
CA ALA A 16 -1.41 7.34 -4.96
C ALA A 16 -0.96 6.04 -4.28
N VAL A 17 -1.85 5.37 -3.56
CA VAL A 17 -1.56 4.09 -2.91
C VAL A 17 -1.29 2.99 -3.92
N VAL A 18 -2.11 2.88 -4.97
CA VAL A 18 -1.91 1.90 -6.05
C VAL A 18 -0.56 2.14 -6.74
N THR A 19 -0.25 3.39 -7.08
CA THR A 19 1.03 3.77 -7.71
C THR A 19 2.21 3.38 -6.82
N ALA A 20 2.16 3.69 -5.52
CA ALA A 20 3.22 3.34 -4.59
C ALA A 20 3.38 1.83 -4.42
N ALA A 21 2.29 1.06 -4.41
CA ALA A 21 2.32 -0.39 -4.34
C ALA A 21 2.89 -1.03 -5.62
N GLN A 22 2.59 -0.48 -6.79
CA GLN A 22 3.18 -0.89 -8.06
C GLN A 22 4.70 -0.60 -8.09
N GLU A 23 5.10 0.57 -7.63
CA GLU A 23 6.52 0.95 -7.54
C GLU A 23 7.28 0.03 -6.56
N LEU A 24 6.65 -0.39 -5.47
CA LEU A 24 7.22 -1.35 -4.53
C LEU A 24 7.41 -2.73 -5.16
N ARG A 25 6.45 -3.19 -5.98
CA ARG A 25 6.58 -4.43 -6.76
C ARG A 25 7.73 -4.31 -7.77
N ALA A 26 7.80 -3.22 -8.54
CA ALA A 26 8.86 -2.99 -9.51
C ALA A 26 10.25 -2.92 -8.85
N ALA A 27 10.36 -2.28 -7.68
CA ALA A 27 11.60 -2.22 -6.92
C ALA A 27 12.06 -3.60 -6.46
N LYS A 28 11.13 -4.48 -6.07
CA LYS A 28 11.42 -5.86 -5.68
C LYS A 28 11.91 -6.69 -6.88
N GLU A 29 11.28 -6.56 -8.04
CA GLU A 29 11.73 -7.23 -9.27
C GLU A 29 13.13 -6.75 -9.69
N PHE A 30 13.37 -5.44 -9.56
CA PHE A 30 14.67 -4.83 -9.85
C PHE A 30 15.78 -5.28 -8.90
N LEU A 31 15.45 -5.58 -7.64
CA LEU A 31 16.36 -6.23 -6.69
C LEU A 31 16.68 -7.67 -7.12
N GLN A 32 15.66 -8.42 -7.57
CA GLN A 32 15.82 -9.80 -8.02
C GLN A 32 16.66 -9.90 -9.30
N SER A 33 16.69 -8.86 -10.14
CA SER A 33 17.53 -8.79 -11.34
C SER A 33 19.00 -8.41 -11.05
N GLY A 34 19.40 -8.29 -9.77
CA GLY A 34 20.79 -8.10 -9.37
C GLY A 34 21.24 -6.65 -9.14
N HIS A 35 20.33 -5.67 -9.24
CA HIS A 35 20.66 -4.26 -8.99
C HIS A 35 20.56 -3.89 -7.51
N LEU A 36 21.49 -4.39 -6.68
CA LEU A 36 21.41 -4.29 -5.22
C LEU A 36 21.34 -2.85 -4.69
N ILE A 37 22.30 -1.98 -5.03
CA ILE A 37 22.39 -0.64 -4.44
C ILE A 37 21.18 0.21 -4.83
N LYS A 38 20.93 0.35 -6.13
CA LYS A 38 19.81 1.14 -6.66
C LYS A 38 18.46 0.53 -6.29
N GLY A 39 18.37 -0.81 -6.27
CA GLY A 39 17.16 -1.52 -5.88
C GLY A 39 16.80 -1.35 -4.42
N VAL A 40 17.78 -1.37 -3.50
CA VAL A 40 17.52 -1.11 -2.07
C VAL A 40 17.03 0.32 -1.89
N GLN A 41 17.68 1.31 -2.52
CA GLN A 41 17.24 2.71 -2.44
C GLN A 41 15.81 2.91 -2.97
N ARG A 42 15.50 2.31 -4.13
CA ARG A 42 14.17 2.36 -4.74
C ARG A 42 13.12 1.68 -3.85
N HIS A 43 13.46 0.52 -3.28
CA HIS A 43 12.58 -0.23 -2.40
C HIS A 43 12.31 0.52 -1.07
N GLU A 44 13.34 1.12 -0.45
CA GLU A 44 13.16 1.95 0.75
C GLU A 44 12.31 3.20 0.47
N ARG A 45 12.51 3.83 -0.69
CA ARG A 45 11.71 4.98 -1.14
C ARG A 45 10.24 4.57 -1.32
N ALA A 46 9.98 3.50 -2.07
CA ALA A 46 8.62 3.01 -2.33
C ALA A 46 7.88 2.65 -1.04
N LYS A 47 8.56 2.06 -0.04
CA LYS A 47 7.96 1.80 1.28
C LYS A 47 7.53 3.09 1.99
N ARG A 48 8.36 4.14 1.95
CA ARG A 48 8.02 5.43 2.56
C ARG A 48 6.83 6.08 1.87
N GLU A 49 6.81 6.08 0.54
CA GLU A 49 5.72 6.63 -0.26
C GLU A 49 4.42 5.86 -0.02
N LEU A 50 4.47 4.54 0.05
CA LEU A 50 3.31 3.71 0.39
C LEU A 50 2.80 3.98 1.81
N TYR A 51 3.71 4.20 2.78
CA TYR A 51 3.32 4.58 4.14
C TYR A 51 2.61 5.94 4.15
N GLN A 52 3.15 6.94 3.46
CA GLN A 52 2.54 8.27 3.36
C GLN A 52 1.17 8.19 2.68
N ALA A 53 1.07 7.51 1.54
CA ALA A 53 -0.18 7.38 0.81
C ALA A 53 -1.24 6.61 1.62
N SER A 54 -0.86 5.52 2.30
CA SER A 54 -1.80 4.76 3.15
C SER A 54 -2.21 5.54 4.40
N HIS A 55 -1.32 6.33 4.98
CA HIS A 55 -1.66 7.24 6.08
C HIS A 55 -2.66 8.31 5.63
N THR A 56 -2.42 8.96 4.49
CA THR A 56 -3.35 9.95 3.92
C THR A 56 -4.70 9.32 3.65
N LEU A 57 -4.77 8.23 2.89
CA LEU A 57 -6.04 7.57 2.53
C LEU A 57 -6.90 7.19 3.75
N MET A 58 -6.27 6.73 4.84
CA MET A 58 -6.97 6.32 6.06
C MET A 58 -7.35 7.49 6.96
N THR A 59 -6.66 8.63 6.86
CA THR A 59 -6.98 9.83 7.64
C THR A 59 -7.98 10.73 6.93
N SER A 60 -8.03 10.70 5.60
CA SER A 60 -9.00 11.44 4.77
C SER A 60 -10.40 10.82 4.75
N GLY A 61 -10.64 9.69 5.45
CA GLY A 61 -11.93 9.01 5.45
C GLY A 61 -12.32 8.37 4.11
N ALA A 62 -11.42 8.45 3.12
CA ALA A 62 -11.56 7.95 1.75
C ALA A 62 -11.51 6.41 1.63
N GLY A 63 -11.37 5.69 2.75
CA GLY A 63 -11.38 4.23 2.80
C GLY A 63 -12.74 3.58 2.55
N GLN A 64 -13.82 4.34 2.36
CA GLN A 64 -15.11 3.80 1.94
C GLN A 64 -15.29 4.01 0.44
N PRO A 65 -15.14 2.96 -0.37
CA PRO A 65 -15.35 3.14 -1.79
C PRO A 65 -16.83 3.29 -2.14
N GLY A 66 -17.15 4.26 -3.00
CA GLY A 66 -18.41 4.35 -3.71
C GLY A 66 -18.49 3.35 -4.88
N PHE A 67 -18.24 2.06 -4.64
CA PHE A 67 -18.28 1.03 -5.67
C PHE A 67 -19.69 0.48 -5.89
N GLN A 68 -19.99 0.16 -7.16
CA GLN A 68 -21.33 -0.21 -7.64
C GLN A 68 -21.63 -1.72 -7.52
N SER A 69 -20.69 -2.55 -7.02
CA SER A 69 -20.89 -4.00 -6.89
C SER A 69 -20.23 -4.60 -5.64
N ALA A 70 -20.89 -5.57 -5.00
CA ALA A 70 -20.43 -6.23 -3.77
C ALA A 70 -19.03 -6.86 -3.92
N GLN A 71 -18.72 -7.39 -5.10
CA GLN A 71 -17.44 -8.04 -5.38
C GLN A 71 -16.28 -7.04 -5.49
N GLN A 72 -16.51 -5.86 -6.07
CA GLN A 72 -15.49 -4.80 -6.11
C GLN A 72 -15.25 -4.22 -4.71
N THR A 73 -16.30 -4.10 -3.90
CA THR A 73 -16.20 -3.69 -2.50
C THR A 73 -15.37 -4.68 -1.69
N GLU A 74 -15.58 -6.00 -1.87
CA GLU A 74 -14.82 -7.03 -1.17
C GLU A 74 -13.32 -6.99 -1.53
N LEU A 75 -13.00 -6.99 -2.83
CA LEU A 75 -11.62 -6.94 -3.32
C LEU A 75 -10.87 -5.69 -2.84
N PHE A 76 -11.55 -4.55 -2.82
CA PHE A 76 -10.93 -3.33 -2.33
C PHE A 76 -10.79 -3.33 -0.81
N THR A 77 -11.73 -3.96 -0.09
CA THR A 77 -11.66 -4.09 1.38
C THR A 77 -10.45 -4.93 1.79
N THR A 78 -10.17 -6.06 1.11
CA THR A 78 -8.97 -6.87 1.41
C THR A 78 -7.68 -6.10 1.17
N PHE A 79 -7.64 -5.29 0.10
CA PHE A 79 -6.51 -4.41 -0.16
C PHE A 79 -6.33 -3.32 0.90
N LEU A 80 -7.41 -2.68 1.36
CA LEU A 80 -7.36 -1.71 2.45
C LEU A 80 -6.88 -2.33 3.77
N LEU A 81 -7.31 -3.55 4.07
CA LEU A 81 -6.82 -4.29 5.24
C LEU A 81 -5.32 -4.58 5.13
N ALA A 82 -4.84 -5.02 3.96
CA ALA A 82 -3.41 -5.25 3.73
C ALA A 82 -2.58 -3.96 3.89
N LEU A 83 -3.13 -2.81 3.47
CA LEU A 83 -2.50 -1.50 3.67
C LEU A 83 -2.45 -1.10 5.15
N ALA A 84 -3.48 -1.41 5.92
CA ALA A 84 -3.53 -1.12 7.35
C ALA A 84 -2.47 -1.95 8.10
N ASP A 85 -2.38 -3.24 7.77
CA ASP A 85 -1.35 -4.15 8.30
C ASP A 85 0.07 -3.66 7.94
N PHE A 86 0.27 -3.23 6.69
CA PHE A 86 1.53 -2.64 6.26
C PHE A 86 1.88 -1.40 7.06
N ARG A 87 0.93 -0.48 7.28
CA ARG A 87 1.16 0.74 8.06
C ARG A 87 1.60 0.41 9.48
N GLY A 88 0.88 -0.49 10.16
CA GLY A 88 1.22 -0.92 11.52
C GLY A 88 2.60 -1.59 11.60
N ALA A 89 2.91 -2.49 10.67
CA ALA A 89 4.22 -3.15 10.62
C ALA A 89 5.36 -2.18 10.31
N TYR A 90 5.10 -1.16 9.47
CA TYR A 90 6.06 -0.11 9.16
C TYR A 90 6.36 0.75 10.38
N GLU A 91 5.33 1.14 11.14
CA GLU A 91 5.48 1.91 12.38
C GLU A 91 6.25 1.14 13.46
N GLN A 92 5.93 -0.14 13.66
CA GLN A 92 6.67 -1.01 14.59
C GLN A 92 8.14 -1.11 14.21
N ARG A 93 8.44 -1.36 12.92
CA ARG A 93 9.82 -1.44 12.43
C ARG A 93 10.56 -0.11 12.53
N ARG A 94 9.86 1.01 12.36
CA ARG A 94 10.43 2.36 12.51
C ARG A 94 10.74 2.68 13.97
N ALA A 95 9.89 2.23 14.91
CA ALA A 95 10.10 2.41 16.34
C ALA A 95 11.29 1.57 16.86
N ASN A 96 11.49 0.37 16.32
CA ASN A 96 12.61 -0.49 16.67
C ASN A 96 13.28 -1.12 15.42
N SER A 97 14.32 -0.46 14.92
CA SER A 97 15.04 -0.89 13.71
C SER A 97 15.93 -2.11 13.90
N THR A 98 16.14 -2.57 15.13
CA THR A 98 16.92 -3.79 15.42
C THR A 98 16.04 -5.02 15.64
N ASP A 99 14.72 -4.84 15.77
CA ASP A 99 13.78 -5.93 15.99
C ASP A 99 13.58 -6.77 14.71
N SER A 100 14.08 -8.01 14.75
CA SER A 100 13.98 -8.98 13.66
C SER A 100 12.55 -9.47 13.43
N GLN A 101 11.71 -9.52 14.47
CA GLN A 101 10.29 -9.86 14.34
C GLN A 101 9.55 -8.74 13.61
N ALA A 102 9.79 -7.48 13.99
CA ALA A 102 9.22 -6.33 13.29
C ALA A 102 9.68 -6.25 11.81
N ALA A 103 10.93 -6.62 11.52
CA ALA A 103 11.41 -6.72 10.14
C ALA A 103 10.65 -7.79 9.34
N SER A 104 10.48 -8.98 9.91
CA SER A 104 9.75 -10.08 9.29
C SER A 104 8.29 -9.74 9.06
N ALA A 105 7.63 -9.12 10.05
CA ALA A 105 6.26 -8.63 9.94
C ALA A 105 6.10 -7.62 8.80
N LEU A 106 7.02 -6.65 8.70
CA LEU A 106 6.99 -5.68 7.60
C LEU A 106 7.17 -6.35 6.23
N VAL A 107 8.09 -7.31 6.10
CA VAL A 107 8.26 -8.06 4.84
C VAL A 107 7.00 -8.85 4.48
N LYS A 108 6.33 -9.46 5.47
CA LYS A 108 5.07 -10.18 5.25
C LYS A 108 3.95 -9.23 4.79
N ALA A 109 3.80 -8.09 5.45
CA ALA A 109 2.80 -7.10 5.08
C ALA A 109 3.02 -6.53 3.66
N ILE A 110 4.28 -6.27 3.28
CA ILE A 110 4.64 -5.86 1.90
C ILE A 110 4.20 -6.92 0.88
N LYS A 111 4.46 -8.21 1.16
CA LYS A 111 4.03 -9.30 0.27
C LYS A 111 2.51 -9.33 0.12
N ASN A 112 1.77 -9.13 1.21
CA ASN A 112 0.32 -9.09 1.18
C ASN A 112 -0.20 -7.94 0.31
N VAL A 113 0.29 -6.70 0.50
CA VAL A 113 -0.11 -5.55 -0.33
C VAL A 113 0.11 -5.81 -1.82
N ILE A 114 1.29 -6.32 -2.19
CA ILE A 114 1.62 -6.64 -3.59
C ILE A 114 0.70 -7.75 -4.14
N GLY A 115 0.38 -8.75 -3.32
CA GLY A 115 -0.49 -9.88 -3.65
C GLY A 115 -1.93 -9.46 -3.91
N GLU A 116 -2.51 -8.67 -2.99
CA GLU A 116 -3.86 -8.11 -3.11
C GLU A 116 -3.99 -7.16 -4.31
N LEU A 117 -2.99 -6.29 -4.52
CA LEU A 117 -2.93 -5.46 -5.73
C LEU A 117 -2.98 -6.31 -7.00
N GLY A 118 -2.20 -7.40 -7.04
CA GLY A 118 -2.19 -8.31 -8.18
C GLY A 118 -3.51 -9.07 -8.34
N HIS A 119 -4.23 -9.33 -7.25
CA HIS A 119 -5.55 -9.95 -7.29
C HIS A 119 -6.58 -9.00 -7.90
N ILE A 120 -6.58 -7.73 -7.51
CA ILE A 120 -7.42 -6.68 -8.09
C ILE A 120 -7.14 -6.53 -9.59
N GLU A 121 -5.86 -6.38 -9.98
CA GLU A 121 -5.47 -6.22 -11.39
C GLU A 121 -5.92 -7.39 -12.27
N ARG A 122 -5.89 -8.63 -11.76
CA ARG A 122 -6.37 -9.82 -12.50
C ARG A 122 -7.89 -9.94 -12.59
N LYS A 123 -8.64 -9.25 -11.74
CA LYS A 123 -10.11 -9.29 -11.72
C LYS A 123 -10.73 -8.15 -12.51
N LEU A 124 -9.97 -7.07 -12.73
CA LEU A 124 -10.38 -5.91 -13.53
C LEU A 124 -10.01 -6.03 -15.01
N ASN A 125 -9.04 -6.87 -15.36
CA ASN A 125 -8.69 -7.28 -16.73
C ASN A 125 -9.50 -8.51 -17.16
#